data_AF-K6ZV36-F1
#
_entry.id   AF-K6ZV36-F1
#
_cell.length_a   1.000
_cell.length_b   1.000
_cell.length_c   1.000
_cell.angle_alpha   90.00
_cell.angle_beta   90.00
_cell.angle_gamma   90.00
#
_symmetry.space_group_name_H-M   'P 1'
#
loop_
_entity.id
_entity.type
_entity.pdbx_description
1 polymer ?
#
loop_
_entity_poly.entity_id
_entity_poly.type
_entity_poly.pdbx_seq_one_letter_code
_entity_poly.pdbx_strand_id
1 'polypeptide(L)'
;MSAIVSMAVELAVKDDSTDDSIYIGLYGSSGGREFNLNSQLNDYERGTKRVYVFNDPPSYYRVPLFFETVRPLDERLGAGYPGNNQNWVLADIEHVYIRKEKGNGLGINHLIVHLFGGSQGRISAHRTFEMVNLISYVSNESGLQLWLKEEITLPIAMQVASILEDREKINFDKIIGAKCSTN
;
A
#
# COMPACT_ATOMS: atom_id res chain seq x y z
N MET A 1 -15.39 13.07 8.39
CA MET A 1 -14.44 12.54 7.38
C MET A 1 -13.38 11.72 8.10
N SER A 2 -12.83 10.68 7.47
CA SER A 2 -11.91 9.75 8.13
C SER A 2 -10.45 10.21 7.98
N ALA A 3 -9.76 10.46 9.08
CA ALA A 3 -8.33 10.76 9.07
C ALA A 3 -7.53 9.51 8.68
N ILE A 4 -6.41 9.68 7.98
CA ILE A 4 -5.50 8.57 7.67
C ILE A 4 -4.83 8.13 8.97
N VAL A 5 -5.09 6.90 9.39
CA VAL A 5 -4.56 6.33 10.64
C VAL A 5 -3.43 5.33 10.40
N SER A 6 -3.39 4.69 9.23
CA SER A 6 -2.33 3.78 8.82
C SER A 6 -2.14 3.80 7.31
N MET A 7 -0.93 3.48 6.86
CA MET A 7 -0.59 3.28 5.46
C MET A 7 0.30 2.04 5.32
N ALA A 8 0.03 1.22 4.31
CA ALA A 8 0.90 0.11 3.92
C ALA A 8 1.34 0.29 2.47
N VAL A 9 2.63 0.12 2.20
CA VAL A 9 3.22 0.26 0.87
C VAL A 9 3.90 -1.06 0.51
N GLU A 10 3.30 -1.80 -0.41
CA GLU A 10 3.85 -3.03 -0.98
C GLU A 10 4.70 -2.68 -2.19
N LEU A 11 5.98 -3.04 -2.17
CA LEU A 11 6.94 -2.68 -3.21
C LEU A 11 7.76 -3.91 -3.60
N ALA A 12 7.87 -4.15 -4.91
CA ALA A 12 8.81 -5.13 -5.45
C ALA A 12 9.76 -4.50 -6.49
N VAL A 13 11.03 -4.85 -6.36
CA VAL A 13 12.11 -4.47 -7.27
C VAL A 13 12.46 -5.67 -8.15
N LYS A 14 12.53 -5.48 -9.46
CA LYS A 14 12.80 -6.57 -10.42
C LYS A 14 14.11 -6.43 -11.16
N ASP A 15 14.37 -5.26 -11.75
CA ASP A 15 15.40 -5.14 -12.78
C ASP A 15 16.65 -4.41 -12.25
N ASP A 16 16.48 -3.28 -11.58
CA ASP A 16 17.59 -2.43 -11.13
C ASP A 16 17.55 -2.19 -9.62
N SER A 17 18.71 -2.35 -8.96
CA SER A 17 18.86 -1.96 -7.57
C SER A 17 19.18 -0.46 -7.43
N THR A 18 19.00 0.09 -6.25
CA THR A 18 19.35 1.49 -5.99
C THR A 18 19.70 1.76 -4.53
N ASP A 19 20.70 2.61 -4.33
CA ASP A 19 21.03 3.17 -3.01
C ASP A 19 20.39 4.55 -2.79
N ASP A 20 19.59 5.04 -3.76
CA ASP A 20 18.95 6.35 -3.69
C ASP A 20 17.75 6.32 -2.75
N SER A 21 17.44 7.47 -2.16
CA SER A 21 16.24 7.63 -1.33
C SER A 21 14.98 7.50 -2.18
N ILE A 22 14.08 6.62 -1.75
CA ILE A 22 12.74 6.44 -2.34
C ILE A 22 11.70 7.02 -1.40
N TYR A 23 10.73 7.74 -1.97
CA TYR A 23 9.67 8.41 -1.23
C TYR A 23 8.31 7.97 -1.74
N ILE A 24 7.34 7.85 -0.84
CA ILE A 24 5.92 7.86 -1.19
C ILE A 24 5.34 9.24 -0.88
N GLY A 25 4.66 9.83 -1.85
CA GLY A 25 4.01 11.12 -1.74
C GLY A 25 2.50 11.01 -1.74
N LEU A 26 1.85 11.79 -0.87
CA LEU A 26 0.40 12.00 -0.83
C LEU A 26 0.14 13.47 -1.18
N TYR A 27 -0.74 13.73 -2.14
CA TYR A 27 -1.13 15.07 -2.55
C TYR A 27 -2.65 15.20 -2.62
N GLY A 28 -3.16 16.34 -2.15
CA GLY A 28 -4.58 16.59 -2.06
C GLY A 28 -4.92 18.05 -1.76
N SER A 29 -6.20 18.32 -1.52
CA SER A 29 -6.71 19.67 -1.25
C SER A 29 -6.09 20.33 -0.01
N SER A 30 -5.64 19.52 0.95
CA SER A 30 -4.99 19.95 2.19
C SER A 30 -3.47 20.08 2.08
N GLY A 31 -2.90 19.89 0.87
CA GLY A 31 -1.48 20.02 0.57
C GLY A 31 -0.80 18.72 0.13
N GLY A 32 0.53 18.75 0.06
CA GLY A 32 1.38 17.61 -0.31
C GLY A 32 2.33 17.20 0.83
N ARG A 33 2.58 15.90 0.98
CA ARG A 33 3.60 15.37 1.90
C ARG A 33 4.25 14.12 1.36
N GLU A 34 5.55 14.01 1.58
CA GLU A 34 6.34 12.83 1.25
C GLU A 34 6.84 12.11 2.49
N PHE A 35 6.98 10.80 2.35
CA PHE A 35 7.47 9.89 3.36
C PHE A 35 8.59 9.07 2.76
N ASN A 36 9.77 9.13 3.37
CA ASN A 36 10.89 8.29 2.94
C ASN A 36 10.61 6.83 3.29
N LEU A 37 10.76 5.93 2.32
CA LEU A 37 10.58 4.48 2.47
C LEU A 37 11.88 3.79 2.92
N ASN A 38 12.65 4.40 3.81
CA ASN A 38 13.95 3.84 4.22
C ASN A 38 13.86 3.03 5.52
N SER A 39 14.52 1.88 5.54
CA SER A 39 14.72 1.04 6.71
C SER A 39 16.21 0.90 7.06
N GLN A 40 16.53 0.16 8.12
CA GLN A 40 17.93 -0.14 8.49
C GLN A 40 18.56 -1.24 7.62
N LEU A 41 17.83 -1.76 6.64
CA LEU A 41 18.24 -2.84 5.76
C LEU A 41 18.53 -2.32 4.35
N ASN A 42 19.10 -3.17 3.50
CA ASN A 42 19.25 -2.86 2.08
C ASN A 42 17.92 -3.11 1.35
N ASP A 43 17.19 -2.03 1.13
CA ASP A 43 15.76 -2.01 0.84
C ASP A 43 15.41 -2.20 -0.64
N TYR A 44 16.33 -1.85 -1.53
CA TYR A 44 16.06 -1.75 -2.95
C TYR A 44 17.02 -2.60 -3.77
N GLU A 45 17.43 -3.75 -3.24
CA GLU A 45 18.17 -4.74 -4.02
C GLU A 45 17.27 -5.45 -5.03
N ARG A 46 17.87 -5.93 -6.11
CA ARG A 46 17.17 -6.70 -7.14
C ARG A 46 16.45 -7.91 -6.53
N GLY A 47 15.17 -8.07 -6.85
CA GLY A 47 14.35 -9.19 -6.38
C GLY A 47 13.72 -8.98 -5.00
N THR A 48 13.99 -7.85 -4.36
CA THR A 48 13.44 -7.50 -3.05
C THR A 48 11.93 -7.27 -3.13
N LYS A 49 11.21 -7.78 -2.13
CA LYS A 49 9.75 -7.62 -1.96
C LYS A 49 9.47 -7.23 -0.51
N ARG A 50 9.00 -6.00 -0.29
CA ARG A 50 8.83 -5.43 1.05
C ARG A 50 7.50 -4.74 1.21
N VAL A 51 6.94 -4.83 2.42
CA VAL A 51 5.82 -3.99 2.85
C VAL A 51 6.30 -3.02 3.91
N TYR A 52 6.29 -1.73 3.59
CA TYR A 52 6.52 -0.66 4.53
C TYR A 52 5.21 -0.28 5.20
N VAL A 53 5.19 -0.24 6.52
CA VAL A 53 3.97 0.01 7.27
C VAL A 53 4.13 1.20 8.19
N PHE A 54 3.27 2.20 7.99
CA PHE A 54 3.15 3.41 8.78
C PHE A 54 1.97 3.24 9.74
N ASN A 55 2.27 3.08 11.03
CA ASN A 55 1.32 2.64 12.08
C ASN A 55 0.69 1.27 11.81
N ASP A 56 0.14 0.65 12.86
CA ASP A 56 -0.45 -0.67 12.72
C ASP A 56 -1.64 -0.68 11.74
N PRO A 57 -1.62 -1.56 10.73
CA PRO A 57 -2.69 -1.70 9.76
C PRO A 57 -3.85 -2.48 10.41
N PRO A 58 -5.05 -2.49 9.80
CA PRO A 58 -6.18 -3.22 10.35
C PRO A 58 -5.85 -4.71 10.49
N SER A 59 -6.47 -5.36 11.47
CA SER A 59 -6.31 -6.81 11.71
C SER A 59 -6.77 -7.71 10.56
N TYR A 60 -7.50 -7.18 9.58
CA TYR A 60 -7.87 -7.89 8.35
C TYR A 60 -6.87 -7.68 7.21
N TYR A 61 -6.02 -6.65 7.26
CA TYR A 61 -4.95 -6.49 6.29
C TYR A 61 -3.98 -7.67 6.43
N ARG A 62 -3.65 -8.28 5.30
CA ARG A 62 -2.75 -9.43 5.23
C ARG A 62 -1.61 -9.02 4.33
N VAL A 63 -0.42 -9.01 4.89
CA VAL A 63 0.80 -8.89 4.08
C VAL A 63 0.86 -10.10 3.17
N PRO A 64 1.05 -9.93 1.85
CA PRO A 64 1.16 -11.06 0.94
C PRO A 64 2.31 -11.98 1.35
N LEU A 65 2.13 -13.30 1.20
CA LEU A 65 3.03 -14.33 1.73
C LEU A 65 4.50 -14.21 1.27
N PHE A 66 4.75 -13.51 0.17
CA PHE A 66 6.07 -13.37 -0.44
C PHE A 66 6.74 -12.02 -0.15
N PHE A 67 6.16 -11.23 0.75
CA PHE A 67 6.70 -9.94 1.13
C PHE A 67 7.19 -9.95 2.58
N GLU A 68 8.33 -9.32 2.79
CA GLU A 68 8.87 -9.09 4.13
C GLU A 68 8.26 -7.80 4.71
N THR A 69 7.76 -7.87 5.94
CA THR A 69 7.17 -6.70 6.61
C THR A 69 8.26 -5.86 7.28
N VAL A 70 8.25 -4.56 7.03
CA VAL A 70 9.17 -3.58 7.63
C VAL A 70 8.39 -2.62 8.54
N ARG A 71 8.68 -2.69 9.84
CA ARG A 71 8.15 -1.84 10.93
C ARG A 71 9.28 -1.70 11.95
N PRO A 72 9.90 -0.54 12.24
CA PRO A 72 9.57 0.85 11.91
C PRO A 72 10.50 1.50 10.86
N LEU A 73 10.02 2.56 10.21
CA LEU A 73 10.83 3.44 9.36
C LEU A 73 11.70 4.34 10.24
N ASP A 74 12.89 4.72 9.78
CA ASP A 74 13.81 5.54 10.58
C ASP A 74 13.20 6.93 10.89
N GLU A 75 12.77 7.11 12.15
CA GLU A 75 12.15 8.36 12.65
C GLU A 75 13.08 9.57 12.58
N ARG A 76 14.40 9.35 12.52
CA ARG A 76 15.39 10.42 12.42
C ARG A 76 15.35 11.15 11.07
N LEU A 77 14.73 10.54 10.06
CA LEU A 77 14.61 11.10 8.70
C LEU A 77 13.41 12.05 8.52
N GLY A 78 12.76 12.47 9.61
CA GLY A 78 11.81 13.59 9.60
C GLY A 78 10.44 13.33 8.94
N ALA A 79 10.20 12.10 8.46
CA ALA A 79 8.90 11.71 7.93
C ALA A 79 7.94 11.39 9.08
N GLY A 80 7.46 12.43 9.78
CA GLY A 80 6.44 12.27 10.81
C GLY A 80 5.26 11.44 10.29
N TYR A 81 4.96 10.34 10.98
CA TYR A 81 3.92 9.40 10.59
C TYR A 81 2.58 10.09 10.26
N PRO A 82 1.79 9.56 9.32
CA PRO A 82 0.43 10.05 9.06
C PRO A 82 -0.40 10.18 10.35
N GLY A 83 -0.24 9.24 11.30
CA GLY A 83 -1.03 9.23 12.54
C GLY A 83 -0.71 10.30 13.59
N ASN A 84 0.42 11.00 13.49
CA ASN A 84 0.75 12.08 14.44
C ASN A 84 0.21 13.46 14.00
N ASN A 85 -0.40 13.55 12.81
CA ASN A 85 -1.02 14.77 12.30
C ASN A 85 -2.47 14.47 11.90
N GLN A 86 -3.41 14.82 12.77
CA GLN A 86 -4.87 14.65 12.57
C GLN A 86 -5.45 15.40 11.35
N ASN A 87 -4.60 16.07 10.56
CA ASN A 87 -4.99 16.98 9.49
C ASN A 87 -5.08 16.31 8.11
N TRP A 88 -4.67 15.04 7.97
CA TRP A 88 -4.72 14.35 6.69
C TRP A 88 -5.94 13.45 6.61
N VAL A 89 -6.96 13.96 5.93
CA VAL A 89 -8.22 13.27 5.71
C VAL A 89 -8.12 12.42 4.45
N LEU A 90 -8.56 11.17 4.55
CA LEU A 90 -8.50 10.21 3.44
C LEU A 90 -9.24 10.70 2.20
N ALA A 91 -10.35 11.43 2.37
CA ALA A 91 -11.14 12.00 1.26
C ALA A 91 -10.43 13.15 0.53
N ASP A 92 -9.45 13.80 1.17
CA ASP A 92 -8.72 14.92 0.58
C ASP A 92 -7.62 14.45 -0.37
N ILE A 93 -7.24 13.17 -0.31
CA ILE A 93 -6.18 12.63 -1.16
C ILE A 93 -6.67 12.57 -2.61
N GLU A 94 -6.04 13.34 -3.48
CA GLU A 94 -6.34 13.35 -4.91
C GLU A 94 -5.37 12.46 -5.66
N HIS A 95 -4.11 12.45 -5.23
CA HIS A 95 -3.04 11.74 -5.90
C HIS A 95 -2.07 11.09 -4.91
N VAL A 96 -1.55 9.93 -5.32
CA VAL A 96 -0.45 9.22 -4.66
C VAL A 96 0.65 9.00 -5.68
N TYR A 97 1.90 9.14 -5.29
CA TYR A 97 3.04 8.91 -6.17
C TYR A 97 4.21 8.28 -5.45
N ILE A 98 5.09 7.64 -6.20
CA ILE A 98 6.43 7.24 -5.76
C ILE A 98 7.47 8.14 -6.43
N ARG A 99 8.51 8.53 -5.68
CA ARG A 99 9.61 9.35 -6.18
C ARG A 99 10.96 8.76 -5.79
N LYS A 100 11.88 8.73 -6.74
CA LYS A 100 13.31 8.48 -6.52
C LYS A 100 14.04 9.82 -6.52
N GLU A 101 14.93 10.06 -5.55
CA GLU A 101 15.67 11.32 -5.49
C GLU A 101 16.58 11.57 -6.71
N LYS A 102 17.31 10.54 -7.15
CA LYS A 102 18.33 10.63 -8.22
C LYS A 102 18.38 9.35 -9.06
N GLY A 103 19.15 9.37 -10.15
CA GLY A 103 19.42 8.18 -10.97
C GLY A 103 18.39 7.88 -12.06
N ASN A 104 18.67 6.84 -12.85
CA ASN A 104 17.82 6.38 -13.96
C ASN A 104 16.93 5.24 -13.51
N GLY A 105 15.62 5.34 -13.77
CA GLY A 105 14.65 4.29 -13.49
C GLY A 105 14.47 4.00 -11.99
N LEU A 106 13.32 3.40 -11.65
CA LEU A 106 13.04 2.92 -10.29
C LEU A 106 13.31 1.42 -10.13
N GLY A 107 13.38 0.64 -11.22
CA GLY A 107 13.51 -0.83 -11.13
C GLY A 107 12.30 -1.53 -10.48
N ILE A 108 11.28 -0.77 -10.10
CA ILE A 108 10.06 -1.22 -9.44
C ILE A 108 9.10 -1.75 -10.49
N ASN A 109 8.66 -2.99 -10.32
CA ASN A 109 7.69 -3.66 -11.19
C ASN A 109 6.35 -3.93 -10.49
N HIS A 110 6.26 -3.62 -9.20
CA HIS A 110 5.05 -3.74 -8.43
C HIS A 110 5.06 -2.70 -7.31
N LEU A 111 3.98 -1.94 -7.21
CA LEU A 111 3.77 -0.99 -6.14
C LEU A 111 2.28 -0.87 -5.85
N ILE A 112 1.90 -1.12 -4.61
CA ILE A 112 0.55 -0.91 -4.10
C ILE A 112 0.63 -0.10 -2.81
N VAL A 113 -0.18 0.94 -2.70
CA VAL A 113 -0.33 1.77 -1.51
C VAL A 113 -1.74 1.63 -0.98
N HIS A 114 -1.85 1.15 0.24
CA HIS A 114 -3.11 1.11 0.98
C HIS A 114 -3.15 2.25 1.98
N LEU A 115 -4.17 3.09 1.89
CA LEU A 115 -4.46 4.13 2.87
C LEU A 115 -5.66 3.72 3.71
N PHE A 116 -5.48 3.67 5.03
CA PHE A 116 -6.53 3.30 5.97
C PHE A 116 -7.01 4.54 6.71
N GLY A 117 -8.28 4.89 6.52
CA GLY A 117 -8.96 6.00 7.16
C GLY A 117 -9.79 5.55 8.36
N GLY A 118 -9.75 6.30 9.45
CA GLY A 118 -10.51 5.95 10.65
C GLY A 118 -10.41 6.97 11.78
N SER A 119 -10.77 6.49 12.98
CA SER A 119 -10.63 7.16 14.27
C SER A 119 -10.05 6.15 15.25
N GLN A 120 -9.12 6.57 16.13
CA GLN A 120 -8.44 5.75 17.14
C GLN A 120 -8.98 4.32 17.33
N GLY A 121 -8.30 3.34 16.73
CA GLY A 121 -8.61 1.91 16.85
C GLY A 121 -9.72 1.37 15.93
N ARG A 122 -10.40 2.23 15.17
CA ARG A 122 -11.46 1.83 14.22
C ARG A 122 -11.19 2.38 12.83
N ILE A 123 -10.90 1.47 11.91
CA ILE A 123 -10.79 1.79 10.48
C ILE A 123 -12.19 1.74 9.88
N SER A 124 -12.56 2.81 9.18
CA SER A 124 -13.89 3.00 8.59
C SER A 124 -13.84 3.20 7.08
N ALA A 125 -12.66 3.49 6.53
CA ALA A 125 -12.47 3.74 5.11
C ALA A 125 -11.11 3.21 4.66
N HIS A 126 -11.03 2.85 3.38
CA HIS A 126 -9.84 2.27 2.77
C HIS A 126 -9.81 2.71 1.31
N ARG A 127 -8.63 3.10 0.83
CA ARG A 127 -8.35 3.41 -0.58
C ARG A 127 -7.07 2.69 -0.97
N THR A 128 -7.05 2.15 -2.19
CA THR A 128 -5.88 1.48 -2.76
C THR A 128 -5.41 2.24 -3.99
N PHE A 129 -4.11 2.44 -4.10
CA PHE A 129 -3.46 3.03 -5.26
C PHE A 129 -2.40 2.07 -5.79
N GLU A 130 -2.39 1.81 -7.08
CA GLU A 130 -1.47 0.86 -7.69
C GLU A 130 -0.66 1.50 -8.82
N MET A 131 0.52 0.95 -9.04
CA MET A 131 1.28 1.21 -10.26
C MET A 131 0.65 0.46 -11.42
N VAL A 132 0.31 1.19 -12.48
CA VAL A 132 -0.18 0.59 -13.74
C VAL A 132 1.00 0.43 -14.70
N ASN A 133 1.12 -0.75 -15.33
CA ASN A 133 2.23 -1.18 -16.20
C ASN A 133 2.55 -0.30 -17.43
N LEU A 134 1.87 0.83 -17.62
CA LEU A 134 1.98 1.69 -18.81
C LEU A 134 2.45 3.12 -18.54
N ILE A 135 2.88 3.45 -17.32
CA ILE A 135 3.10 4.85 -16.95
C ILE A 135 4.55 5.28 -17.20
N SER A 136 4.68 6.41 -17.90
CA SER A 136 5.95 7.12 -18.09
C SER A 136 6.32 7.89 -16.83
N TYR A 137 7.54 7.70 -16.35
CA TYR A 137 8.09 8.50 -15.27
C TYR A 137 8.20 9.97 -15.70
N VAL A 138 7.88 10.89 -14.80
CA VAL A 138 8.15 12.32 -14.99
C VAL A 138 9.43 12.64 -14.21
N SER A 139 10.47 13.03 -14.94
CA SER A 139 11.67 13.60 -14.31
C SER A 139 11.44 15.08 -14.01
N ASN A 140 11.76 15.51 -12.80
CA ASN A 140 11.74 16.90 -12.38
C ASN A 140 13.02 17.22 -11.57
N GLU A 141 13.14 18.45 -11.09
CA GLU A 141 14.30 18.91 -10.29
C GLU A 141 14.48 18.14 -8.98
N SER A 142 13.45 17.42 -8.52
CA SER A 142 13.44 16.60 -7.32
C SER A 142 13.59 15.09 -7.61
N GLY A 143 13.85 14.71 -8.86
CA GLY A 143 14.15 13.33 -9.26
C GLY A 143 13.11 12.71 -10.19
N LEU A 144 12.92 11.39 -10.08
CA LEU A 144 12.05 10.60 -10.96
C LEU A 144 10.75 10.27 -10.22
N GLN A 145 9.62 10.76 -10.74
CA GLN A 145 8.31 10.60 -10.11
C GLN A 145 7.34 9.77 -10.96
N LEU A 146 6.54 8.95 -10.29
CA LEU A 146 5.51 8.11 -10.88
C LEU A 146 4.21 8.23 -10.08
N TRP A 147 3.15 8.71 -10.73
CA TRP A 147 1.81 8.78 -10.15
C TRP A 147 1.14 7.40 -10.18
N LEU A 148 0.46 7.06 -9.09
CA LEU A 148 -0.30 5.82 -8.94
C LEU A 148 -1.75 6.05 -9.32
N LYS A 149 -2.37 5.00 -9.85
CA LYS A 149 -3.79 5.01 -10.16
C LYS A 149 -4.57 4.51 -8.95
N GLU A 150 -5.61 5.23 -8.56
CA GLU A 150 -6.55 4.72 -7.58
C GLU A 150 -7.33 3.53 -8.17
N GLU A 151 -7.32 2.41 -7.46
CA GLU A 151 -8.23 1.31 -7.74
C GLU A 151 -9.63 1.70 -7.25
N ILE A 152 -10.66 1.30 -8.01
CA ILE A 152 -12.04 1.45 -7.55
C ILE A 152 -12.26 0.46 -6.40
N THR A 153 -11.94 0.90 -5.18
CA THR A 153 -12.12 0.09 -3.97
C THR A 153 -13.62 0.00 -3.66
N LEU A 154 -14.21 -1.20 -3.74
CA LEU A 154 -15.56 -1.43 -3.22
C LEU A 154 -15.59 -1.08 -1.72
N PRO A 155 -16.69 -0.55 -1.18
CA PRO A 155 -16.82 -0.28 0.25
C PRO A 155 -16.39 -1.49 1.09
N ILE A 156 -15.71 -1.27 2.22
CA ILE A 156 -15.20 -2.36 3.10
C ILE A 156 -16.31 -3.36 3.45
N ALA A 157 -17.54 -2.89 3.66
CA ALA A 157 -18.70 -3.76 3.91
C ALA A 157 -18.97 -4.75 2.75
N MET A 158 -18.78 -4.33 1.50
CA MET A 158 -18.91 -5.19 0.32
C MET A 158 -17.71 -6.13 0.15
N GLN A 159 -16.50 -5.70 0.50
CA GLN A 159 -15.33 -6.58 0.49
C GLN A 159 -15.48 -7.71 1.53
N VAL A 160 -15.91 -7.38 2.75
CA VAL A 160 -16.19 -8.38 3.79
C VAL A 160 -17.32 -9.32 3.35
N ALA A 161 -18.39 -8.80 2.73
CA ALA A 161 -19.46 -9.64 2.19
C ALA A 161 -18.94 -10.60 1.11
N SER A 162 -18.12 -10.13 0.16
CA SER A 162 -17.54 -11.00 -0.88
C SER A 162 -16.65 -12.11 -0.30
N ILE A 163 -15.86 -11.80 0.74
CA ILE A 163 -15.02 -12.79 1.44
C ILE A 163 -15.89 -13.81 2.18
N LEU A 164 -17.03 -13.40 2.72
CA LEU A 164 -17.97 -14.30 3.39
C LEU A 164 -18.73 -15.18 2.40
N GLU A 165 -19.15 -14.64 1.25
CA GLU A 165 -19.80 -15.40 0.17
C GLU A 165 -18.86 -16.46 -0.43
N ASP A 166 -17.58 -16.14 -0.62
CA ASP A 166 -16.59 -17.12 -1.10
C ASP A 166 -16.33 -18.22 -0.06
N ARG A 167 -16.41 -17.92 1.24
CA ARG A 167 -16.34 -18.94 2.32
C ARG A 167 -17.56 -19.84 2.36
N GLU A 168 -18.76 -19.31 2.09
CA GLU A 168 -19.97 -20.13 1.98
C GLU A 168 -19.92 -21.06 0.75
N LYS A 169 -19.39 -20.59 -0.39
CA LYS A 169 -19.15 -21.44 -1.57
C LYS A 169 -18.17 -22.59 -1.29
N ILE A 170 -17.08 -22.32 -0.56
CA ILE A 170 -16.11 -23.37 -0.16
C ILE A 170 -16.77 -24.43 0.75
N ASN A 171 -17.82 -24.08 1.50
CA ASN A 171 -18.56 -25.03 2.34
C ASN A 171 -19.63 -25.83 1.57
N PHE A 172 -20.20 -25.31 0.49
CA PHE A 172 -21.18 -26.06 -0.31
C PHE A 172 -20.56 -27.20 -1.13
N ASP A 173 -19.36 -27.00 -1.68
CA ASP A 173 -18.67 -28.06 -2.45
C ASP A 173 -18.26 -29.26 -1.58
N LYS A 174 -18.06 -29.04 -0.28
CA LYS A 174 -17.79 -30.12 0.69
C LYS A 174 -19.02 -30.93 1.10
N ILE A 175 -20.23 -30.41 0.87
CA ILE A 175 -21.49 -31.06 1.27
C ILE A 175 -22.08 -31.89 0.12
N ILE A 176 -21.76 -31.57 -1.13
CA ILE A 176 -22.32 -32.27 -2.31
C ILE A 176 -21.46 -33.49 -2.74
N GLY A 177 -20.20 -33.59 -2.30
CA GLY A 177 -19.32 -34.74 -2.57
C GLY A 177 -19.59 -36.00 -1.73
N ALA A 178 -20.49 -35.96 -0.75
CA ALA A 178 -20.75 -37.05 0.19
C ALA A 178 -22.19 -37.58 0.08
N LYS A 179 -22.56 -38.16 -1.08
CA LYS A 179 -23.48 -39.31 -1.21
C LYS A 179 -23.78 -39.59 -2.68
N CYS A 180 -23.02 -40.51 -3.27
CA CYS A 180 -23.51 -41.44 -4.28
C CYS A 180 -22.50 -42.59 -4.41
N SER A 181 -22.58 -43.57 -3.51
CA SER A 181 -22.23 -44.94 -3.88
C SER A 181 -23.25 -45.88 -3.27
N THR A 182 -24.12 -46.37 -4.15
CA THR A 182 -24.95 -47.56 -3.97
C THR A 182 -24.10 -48.75 -3.53
N ASN A 183 -24.56 -49.46 -2.51
CA ASN A 183 -24.61 -50.91 -2.43
C ASN A 183 -25.64 -51.32 -1.37
#